data_AF-A0A8T4V526-F1
#
_entry.id   AF-A0A8T4V526-F1
#
_cell.length_a   1.000
_cell.length_b   1.000
_cell.length_c   1.000
_cell.angle_alpha   90.00
_cell.angle_beta   90.00
_cell.angle_gamma   90.00
#
_symmetry.space_group_name_H-M   'P 1'
#
loop_
_entity.id
_entity.type
_entity.pdbx_description
1 polymer ?
#
loop_
_entity_poly.entity_id
_entity_poly.type
_entity_poly.pdbx_seq_one_letter_code
_entity_poly.pdbx_strand_id
1 'polypeptide(L)'
;MKTKTVKYEKIEIPIGDGKSPYMPQKASKFVDHGNIMKTLAIAVRDNLAVLLIGESGTGKTSAIRFLANQTKNGLRRVNLNGGTTADELVGRLLINDKGTYWVDGILTEAMRSGDWIVLDEINAALPEVLFVLQSIMDDDGYLVLNEKDDKEIVHRHKNFRIFATCNPPEYAGTKEMNKALLSRFAICINAEFPPANKELEIIENHLGNAIAKSEMAIKLVGLANETRTAKEQGNSDYVINTRDILNTLRLTEFMNPMEALGLAFSNKLETADNKALKIIAKLHLPLTKTKAKATRKAIKIANDLKLDGNYIIDADLQNTYLGLTKDDDVFKEMIEKDLGTIITDYGTNRENAVKGDEIKIEATYYENAENGAIKNNSETLGDRIASAVKIVNGPNKGKNAIILHHKDLDNSIEIIKNLFEIS
;
A
#
# COMPACT_ATOMS: atom_id res chain seq x y z
N MET A 1 -8.04 0.76 46.28
CA MET A 1 -8.49 1.54 45.11
C MET A 1 -9.11 0.59 44.10
N LYS A 2 -10.36 0.80 43.66
CA LYS A 2 -10.95 0.01 42.56
C LYS A 2 -10.14 0.28 41.29
N THR A 3 -9.54 -0.76 40.71
CA THR A 3 -8.88 -0.69 39.41
C THR A 3 -9.93 -0.28 38.38
N LYS A 4 -9.69 0.81 37.64
CA LYS A 4 -10.58 1.23 36.54
C LYS A 4 -10.51 0.16 35.44
N THR A 5 -11.63 -0.19 34.85
CA THR A 5 -11.70 -1.19 33.78
C THR A 5 -12.37 -0.61 32.53
N VAL A 6 -11.96 -1.09 31.35
CA VAL A 6 -12.64 -0.85 30.07
C VAL A 6 -13.28 -2.14 29.62
N LYS A 7 -14.50 -2.06 29.10
CA LYS A 7 -15.22 -3.23 28.61
C LYS A 7 -14.84 -3.48 27.15
N TYR A 8 -14.26 -4.65 26.89
CA TYR A 8 -14.11 -5.20 25.55
C TYR A 8 -15.08 -6.37 25.41
N GLU A 9 -16.12 -6.21 24.59
CA GLU A 9 -17.26 -7.14 24.54
C GLU A 9 -17.88 -7.41 25.93
N LYS A 10 -17.64 -8.59 26.51
CA LYS A 10 -18.09 -9.01 27.85
C LYS A 10 -16.94 -9.08 28.87
N ILE A 11 -15.73 -8.67 28.49
CA ILE A 11 -14.51 -8.79 29.28
C ILE A 11 -14.15 -7.41 29.84
N GLU A 12 -13.92 -7.34 31.14
CA GLU A 12 -13.43 -6.13 31.80
C GLU A 12 -11.90 -6.16 31.87
N ILE A 13 -11.25 -5.22 31.21
CA ILE A 13 -9.79 -5.14 31.10
C ILE A 13 -9.29 -3.99 31.99
N PRO A 14 -8.25 -4.20 32.82
CA PRO A 14 -7.67 -3.12 33.63
C PRO A 14 -7.14 -1.97 32.77
N ILE A 15 -7.52 -0.75 33.14
CA ILE A 15 -7.04 0.51 32.54
C ILE A 15 -5.78 0.96 33.29
N GLY A 16 -4.73 1.26 32.53
CA GLY A 16 -3.52 1.90 33.06
C GLY A 16 -3.77 3.37 33.43
N ASP A 17 -2.88 3.95 34.22
CA ASP A 17 -3.02 5.34 34.66
C ASP A 17 -2.78 6.38 33.55
N GLY A 18 -2.32 5.93 32.38
CA GLY A 18 -2.00 6.76 31.21
C GLY A 18 -0.79 7.65 31.38
N LYS A 19 0.06 7.43 32.41
CA LYS A 19 1.23 8.26 32.70
C LYS A 19 2.54 7.67 32.19
N SER A 20 2.54 6.39 31.79
CA SER A 20 3.74 5.73 31.29
C SER A 20 4.30 6.46 30.07
N PRO A 21 5.62 6.76 30.03
CA PRO A 21 6.26 7.33 28.84
C PRO A 21 6.29 6.35 27.66
N TYR A 22 6.03 5.06 27.93
CA TYR A 22 5.97 3.99 26.93
C TYR A 22 4.55 3.77 26.39
N MET A 23 3.64 4.72 26.58
CA MET A 23 2.31 4.68 25.99
C MET A 23 2.41 4.55 24.46
N PRO A 24 1.79 3.53 23.85
CA PRO A 24 1.80 3.43 22.39
C PRO A 24 1.15 4.65 21.75
N GLN A 25 1.75 5.13 20.66
CA GLN A 25 1.12 6.15 19.83
C GLN A 25 -0.23 5.66 19.30
N LYS A 26 -1.13 6.61 19.00
CA LYS A 26 -2.47 6.31 18.48
C LYS A 26 -2.33 5.51 17.18
N ALA A 27 -2.63 4.22 17.25
CA ALA A 27 -2.56 3.32 16.11
C ALA A 27 -3.84 3.44 15.25
N SER A 28 -3.70 3.13 13.96
CA SER A 28 -4.83 2.77 13.11
C SER A 28 -5.64 1.65 13.77
N LYS A 29 -6.96 1.62 13.50
CA LYS A 29 -7.85 0.60 14.05
C LYS A 29 -7.32 -0.79 13.67
N PHE A 30 -7.08 -1.64 14.68
CA PHE A 30 -6.71 -3.03 14.43
C PHE A 30 -7.95 -3.79 13.94
N VAL A 31 -7.79 -4.48 12.80
CA VAL A 31 -8.82 -5.33 12.23
C VAL A 31 -8.62 -6.73 12.78
N ASP A 32 -9.49 -7.13 13.70
CA ASP A 32 -9.39 -8.46 14.30
C ASP A 32 -9.70 -9.55 13.27
N HIS A 33 -8.80 -10.51 13.20
CA HIS A 33 -8.85 -11.72 12.38
C HIS A 33 -8.35 -12.87 13.25
N GLY A 34 -9.10 -13.96 13.33
CA GLY A 34 -8.74 -15.10 14.18
C GLY A 34 -9.00 -14.92 15.68
N ASN A 35 -9.87 -13.98 16.10
CA ASN A 35 -10.21 -13.73 17.52
C ASN A 35 -9.00 -13.38 18.41
N ILE A 36 -7.97 -12.75 17.84
CA ILE A 36 -6.74 -12.38 18.56
C ILE A 36 -7.09 -11.41 19.68
N MET A 37 -7.91 -10.38 19.39
CA MET A 37 -8.23 -9.33 20.37
C MET A 37 -9.02 -9.85 21.56
N LYS A 38 -10.00 -10.72 21.33
CA LYS A 38 -10.76 -11.36 22.42
C LYS A 38 -9.87 -12.20 23.32
N THR A 39 -8.96 -12.97 22.72
CA THR A 39 -8.02 -13.82 23.47
C THR A 39 -7.04 -12.98 24.29
N LEU A 40 -6.47 -11.92 23.69
CA LEU A 40 -5.63 -10.96 24.40
C LEU A 40 -6.38 -10.27 25.54
N ALA A 41 -7.65 -9.92 25.36
CA ALA A 41 -8.48 -9.32 26.41
C ALA A 41 -8.64 -10.25 27.63
N ILE A 42 -8.89 -11.55 27.40
CA ILE A 42 -8.96 -12.57 28.46
C ILE A 42 -7.61 -12.66 29.18
N ALA A 43 -6.52 -12.74 28.41
CA ALA A 43 -5.18 -12.85 28.96
C ALA A 43 -4.81 -11.66 29.85
N VAL A 44 -5.15 -10.44 29.41
CA VAL A 44 -4.88 -9.22 30.19
C VAL A 44 -5.73 -9.17 31.45
N ARG A 45 -7.00 -9.59 31.40
CA ARG A 45 -7.86 -9.65 32.59
C ARG A 45 -7.25 -10.56 33.66
N ASP A 46 -6.83 -11.76 33.25
CA ASP A 46 -6.40 -12.82 34.17
C ASP A 46 -4.88 -12.83 34.43
N ASN A 47 -4.14 -11.86 33.88
CA ASN A 47 -2.68 -11.76 33.98
C ASN A 47 -1.93 -13.00 33.47
N LEU A 48 -2.40 -13.54 32.34
CA LEU A 48 -1.82 -14.71 31.69
C LEU A 48 -0.76 -14.30 30.67
N ALA A 49 0.40 -14.95 30.69
CA ALA A 49 1.43 -14.78 29.68
C ALA A 49 0.96 -15.31 28.32
N VAL A 50 1.18 -14.53 27.26
CA VAL A 50 0.71 -14.85 25.91
C VAL A 50 1.88 -15.03 24.94
N LEU A 51 1.87 -16.10 24.18
CA LEU A 51 2.75 -16.32 23.02
C LEU A 51 1.94 -16.20 21.72
N LEU A 52 2.36 -15.31 20.82
CA LEU A 52 1.79 -15.20 19.48
C LEU A 52 2.77 -15.80 18.46
N ILE A 53 2.34 -16.84 17.76
CA ILE A 53 3.12 -17.57 16.76
C ILE A 53 2.54 -17.26 15.39
N GLY A 54 3.37 -16.89 14.43
CA GLY A 54 2.88 -16.72 13.05
C GLY A 54 3.86 -15.95 12.18
N GLU A 55 3.50 -15.77 10.93
CA GLU A 55 4.37 -15.11 9.94
C GLU A 55 4.62 -13.62 10.21
N SER A 56 5.64 -13.05 9.57
CA SER A 56 5.83 -11.60 9.59
C SER A 56 4.66 -10.92 8.89
N GLY A 57 4.11 -9.87 9.49
CA GLY A 57 3.02 -9.10 8.91
C GLY A 57 1.60 -9.65 9.16
N THR A 58 1.43 -10.67 10.02
CA THR A 58 0.11 -11.15 10.50
C THR A 58 -0.46 -10.31 11.65
N GLY A 59 0.20 -9.21 12.04
CA GLY A 59 -0.36 -8.26 13.01
C GLY A 59 -0.16 -8.61 14.49
N LYS A 60 0.64 -9.64 14.84
CA LYS A 60 0.97 -10.04 16.24
C LYS A 60 1.26 -8.86 17.18
N THR A 61 2.32 -8.10 16.86
CA THR A 61 2.75 -6.95 17.67
C THR A 61 1.75 -5.78 17.57
N SER A 62 1.05 -5.65 16.44
CA SER A 62 0.06 -4.60 16.22
C SER A 62 -1.18 -4.80 17.10
N ALA A 63 -1.62 -6.04 17.31
CA ALA A 63 -2.76 -6.37 18.17
C ALA A 63 -2.49 -5.98 19.63
N ILE A 64 -1.32 -6.36 20.17
CA ILE A 64 -0.90 -6.00 21.53
C ILE A 64 -0.80 -4.48 21.67
N ARG A 65 -0.16 -3.82 20.69
CA ARG A 65 0.00 -2.35 20.67
C ARG A 65 -1.35 -1.64 20.67
N PHE A 66 -2.29 -2.11 19.86
CA PHE A 66 -3.63 -1.57 19.81
C PHE A 66 -4.34 -1.73 21.15
N LEU A 67 -4.30 -2.93 21.76
CA LEU A 67 -4.94 -3.17 23.04
C LEU A 67 -4.34 -2.32 24.18
N ALA A 68 -3.01 -2.20 24.23
CA ALA A 68 -2.31 -1.35 25.20
C ALA A 68 -2.72 0.13 25.08
N ASN A 69 -2.83 0.63 23.84
CA ASN A 69 -3.32 1.99 23.58
C ASN A 69 -4.76 2.19 24.07
N GLN A 70 -5.67 1.27 23.71
CA GLN A 70 -7.09 1.34 24.11
C GLN A 70 -7.29 1.28 25.64
N THR A 71 -6.40 0.55 26.33
CA THR A 71 -6.45 0.37 27.78
C THR A 71 -5.56 1.34 28.56
N LYS A 72 -4.88 2.27 27.87
CA LYS A 72 -3.97 3.27 28.48
C LYS A 72 -2.82 2.65 29.31
N ASN A 73 -2.34 1.48 28.89
CA ASN A 73 -1.19 0.82 29.49
C ASN A 73 0.09 1.12 28.70
N GLY A 74 1.19 1.35 29.41
CA GLY A 74 2.52 1.47 28.80
C GLY A 74 2.94 0.15 28.18
N LEU A 75 3.69 0.20 27.08
CA LEU A 75 4.15 -0.96 26.34
C LEU A 75 5.62 -0.83 25.95
N ARG A 76 6.45 -1.64 26.57
CA ARG A 76 7.88 -1.77 26.26
C ARG A 76 8.06 -2.92 25.27
N ARG A 77 8.64 -2.67 24.11
CA ARG A 77 8.96 -3.70 23.12
C ARG A 77 10.46 -3.93 23.10
N VAL A 78 10.86 -5.19 23.20
CA VAL A 78 12.25 -5.64 23.07
C VAL A 78 12.28 -6.60 21.89
N ASN A 79 13.14 -6.36 20.92
CA ASN A 79 13.42 -7.33 19.87
C ASN A 79 14.61 -8.17 20.31
N LEU A 80 14.41 -9.49 20.37
CA LEU A 80 15.41 -10.43 20.86
C LEU A 80 16.20 -11.01 19.68
N ASN A 81 17.48 -11.26 19.91
CA ASN A 81 18.37 -11.87 18.93
C ASN A 81 19.47 -12.69 19.62
N GLY A 82 20.38 -13.28 18.83
CA GLY A 82 21.47 -14.10 19.36
C GLY A 82 22.50 -13.35 20.22
N GLY A 83 22.52 -12.02 20.18
CA GLY A 83 23.39 -11.16 21.00
C GLY A 83 22.70 -10.52 22.20
N THR A 84 21.39 -10.67 22.36
CA THR A 84 20.69 -10.17 23.57
C THR A 84 21.24 -10.89 24.80
N THR A 85 21.52 -10.13 25.86
CA THR A 85 22.03 -10.68 27.13
C THR A 85 20.98 -10.62 28.24
N ALA A 86 21.19 -11.40 29.31
CA ALA A 86 20.35 -11.33 30.49
C ALA A 86 20.40 -9.93 31.14
N ASP A 87 21.58 -9.31 31.14
CA ASP A 87 21.82 -7.96 31.67
C ASP A 87 20.98 -6.88 31.01
N GLU A 88 20.72 -6.96 29.70
CA GLU A 88 19.86 -6.02 29.01
C GLU A 88 18.40 -6.12 29.47
N LEU A 89 17.95 -7.32 29.84
CA LEU A 89 16.61 -7.57 30.35
C LEU A 89 16.51 -7.23 31.83
N VAL A 90 17.41 -7.78 32.65
CA VAL A 90 17.36 -7.72 34.12
C VAL A 90 17.99 -6.44 34.66
N GLY A 91 19.12 -6.04 34.11
CA GLY A 91 19.94 -4.94 34.61
C GLY A 91 21.37 -5.39 34.88
N ARG A 92 22.22 -4.41 35.15
CA ARG A 92 23.66 -4.61 35.33
C ARG A 92 24.24 -3.61 36.31
N LEU A 93 25.37 -3.99 36.92
CA LEU A 93 26.22 -3.06 37.64
C LEU A 93 27.12 -2.28 36.67
N LEU A 94 27.14 -0.97 36.83
CA LEU A 94 28.06 -0.07 36.14
C LEU A 94 28.99 0.61 37.14
N ILE A 95 30.15 1.08 36.67
CA ILE A 95 31.15 1.77 37.47
C ILE A 95 31.27 3.21 36.98
N ASN A 96 31.35 4.16 37.92
CA ASN A 96 31.72 5.54 37.67
C ASN A 96 32.69 6.04 38.76
N ASP A 97 33.06 7.32 38.70
CA ASP A 97 33.99 7.96 39.65
C ASP A 97 33.52 7.92 41.12
N LYS A 98 32.23 7.63 41.38
CA LYS A 98 31.63 7.52 42.72
C LYS A 98 31.46 6.06 43.19
N GLY A 99 31.86 5.09 42.39
CA GLY A 99 31.77 3.66 42.70
C GLY A 99 30.85 2.88 41.75
N THR A 100 30.41 1.70 42.21
CA THR A 100 29.46 0.84 41.51
C THR A 100 28.02 1.34 41.73
N TYR A 101 27.20 1.28 40.68
CA TYR A 101 25.77 1.57 40.78
C TYR A 101 24.98 0.64 39.86
N TRP A 102 23.76 0.32 40.28
CA TRP A 102 22.86 -0.56 39.54
C TRP A 102 22.05 0.23 38.50
N VAL A 103 21.88 -0.36 37.33
CA VAL A 103 20.94 0.11 36.30
C VAL A 103 19.98 -1.02 35.98
N ASP A 104 18.68 -0.77 36.18
CA ASP A 104 17.63 -1.73 35.83
C ASP A 104 17.62 -1.99 34.31
N GLY A 105 17.41 -3.24 33.94
CA GLY A 105 17.12 -3.63 32.58
C GLY A 105 15.64 -3.42 32.25
N ILE A 106 15.30 -3.53 30.98
CA ILE A 106 13.95 -3.21 30.49
C ILE A 106 12.84 -4.07 31.11
N LEU A 107 13.13 -5.31 31.46
CA LEU A 107 12.19 -6.22 32.13
C LEU A 107 11.97 -5.80 33.59
N THR A 108 13.04 -5.48 34.30
CA THR A 108 12.97 -5.00 35.70
C THR A 108 12.21 -3.68 35.79
N GLU A 109 12.52 -2.72 34.92
CA GLU A 109 11.79 -1.45 34.86
C GLU A 109 10.30 -1.66 34.60
N ALA A 110 9.95 -2.54 33.65
CA ALA A 110 8.56 -2.85 33.33
C ALA A 110 7.83 -3.51 34.51
N MET A 111 8.49 -4.45 35.19
CA MET A 111 7.94 -5.12 36.37
C MET A 111 7.64 -4.14 37.50
N ARG A 112 8.49 -3.13 37.71
CA ARG A 112 8.30 -2.08 38.72
C ARG A 112 7.17 -1.12 38.34
N SER A 113 7.15 -0.63 37.10
CA SER A 113 6.18 0.38 36.65
C SER A 113 4.81 -0.20 36.33
N GLY A 114 4.72 -1.52 36.13
CA GLY A 114 3.50 -2.17 35.65
C GLY A 114 3.25 -2.00 34.16
N ASP A 115 4.26 -1.58 33.40
CA ASP A 115 4.18 -1.53 31.95
C ASP A 115 4.07 -2.96 31.39
N TRP A 116 3.41 -3.09 30.25
CA TRP A 116 3.41 -4.34 29.51
C TRP A 116 4.75 -4.50 28.79
N ILE A 117 5.20 -5.74 28.64
CA ILE A 117 6.40 -6.05 27.86
C ILE A 117 6.06 -6.97 26.68
N VAL A 118 6.62 -6.67 25.51
CA VAL A 118 6.59 -7.53 24.33
C VAL A 118 7.99 -7.99 24.02
N LEU A 119 8.21 -9.30 24.17
CA LEU A 119 9.42 -10.02 23.78
C LEU A 119 9.25 -10.48 22.34
N ASP A 120 9.68 -9.63 21.40
CA ASP A 120 9.51 -9.85 19.98
C ASP A 120 10.64 -10.77 19.47
N GLU A 121 10.28 -11.75 18.63
CA GLU A 121 11.21 -12.76 18.11
C GLU A 121 11.90 -13.56 19.23
N ILE A 122 11.12 -14.02 20.23
CA ILE A 122 11.64 -14.73 21.41
C ILE A 122 12.50 -15.96 21.07
N ASN A 123 12.20 -16.62 19.95
CA ASN A 123 12.95 -17.77 19.46
C ASN A 123 14.29 -17.42 18.79
N ALA A 124 14.65 -16.15 18.62
CA ALA A 124 15.98 -15.74 18.18
C ALA A 124 16.99 -15.62 19.35
N ALA A 125 16.49 -15.46 20.59
CA ALA A 125 17.29 -15.33 21.79
C ALA A 125 18.04 -16.63 22.16
N LEU A 126 19.11 -16.52 22.94
CA LEU A 126 19.73 -17.69 23.56
C LEU A 126 18.85 -18.24 24.69
N PRO A 127 18.72 -19.57 24.86
CA PRO A 127 17.89 -20.16 25.91
C PRO A 127 18.23 -19.64 27.32
N GLU A 128 19.51 -19.43 27.61
CA GLU A 128 20.05 -18.88 28.86
C GLU A 128 19.44 -17.53 29.24
N VAL A 129 19.24 -16.66 28.24
CA VAL A 129 18.62 -15.34 28.42
C VAL A 129 17.14 -15.47 28.79
N LEU A 130 16.47 -16.48 28.24
CA LEU A 130 15.04 -16.69 28.46
C LEU A 130 14.72 -17.35 29.80
N PHE A 131 15.70 -17.94 30.50
CA PHE A 131 15.49 -18.54 31.82
C PHE A 131 14.96 -17.54 32.84
N VAL A 132 15.35 -16.27 32.73
CA VAL A 132 14.89 -15.22 33.65
C VAL A 132 13.37 -15.01 33.61
N LEU A 133 12.73 -15.38 32.51
CA LEU A 133 11.28 -15.23 32.34
C LEU A 133 10.49 -16.25 33.17
N GLN A 134 11.11 -17.37 33.57
CA GLN A 134 10.40 -18.47 34.21
C GLN A 134 9.81 -18.05 35.56
N SER A 135 10.62 -17.49 36.46
CA SER A 135 10.17 -17.06 37.80
C SER A 135 9.17 -15.90 37.76
N ILE A 136 9.18 -15.11 36.68
CA ILE A 136 8.28 -13.97 36.48
C ILE A 136 6.90 -14.43 35.98
N MET A 137 6.87 -15.54 35.23
CA MET A 137 5.64 -16.14 34.72
C MET A 137 4.98 -17.13 35.67
N ASP A 138 5.72 -17.62 36.68
CA ASP A 138 5.15 -18.43 37.77
C ASP A 138 4.17 -17.60 38.64
N ASP A 139 3.39 -18.29 39.49
CA ASP A 139 2.29 -17.67 40.27
C ASP A 139 2.77 -16.53 41.19
N ASP A 140 3.88 -16.76 41.90
CA ASP A 140 4.48 -15.78 42.82
C ASP A 140 5.13 -14.58 42.07
N GLY A 141 5.44 -14.76 40.78
CA GLY A 141 5.86 -13.73 39.83
C GLY A 141 6.91 -12.74 40.36
N TYR A 142 8.14 -13.20 40.54
CA TYR A 142 9.23 -12.35 41.05
C TYR A 142 10.54 -12.53 40.28
N LEU A 143 11.43 -11.55 40.44
CA LEU A 143 12.77 -11.52 39.88
C LEU A 143 13.78 -11.18 40.98
N VAL A 144 14.83 -11.98 41.13
CA VAL A 144 15.93 -11.69 42.07
C VAL A 144 17.07 -11.03 41.31
N LEU A 145 17.46 -9.83 41.73
CA LEU A 145 18.58 -9.09 41.14
C LEU A 145 19.89 -9.60 41.73
N ASN A 146 20.33 -10.78 41.30
CA ASN A 146 21.47 -11.51 41.90
C ASN A 146 22.79 -10.72 41.89
N GLU A 147 22.99 -9.88 40.87
CA GLU A 147 24.17 -9.05 40.71
C GLU A 147 24.10 -7.73 41.48
N LYS A 148 22.94 -7.35 41.99
CA LYS A 148 22.78 -6.15 42.82
C LYS A 148 23.21 -6.47 44.25
N ASP A 149 23.93 -5.55 44.89
CA ASP A 149 24.54 -5.77 46.23
C ASP A 149 23.54 -6.22 47.30
N ASP A 150 22.30 -5.71 47.26
CA ASP A 150 21.23 -6.03 48.20
C ASP A 150 20.40 -7.26 47.81
N LYS A 151 20.69 -7.88 46.66
CA LYS A 151 19.95 -9.00 46.07
C LYS A 151 18.44 -8.77 46.07
N GLU A 152 18.03 -7.55 45.73
CA GLU A 152 16.64 -7.13 45.76
C GLU A 152 15.71 -8.13 45.05
N ILE A 153 14.56 -8.41 45.68
CA ILE A 153 13.48 -9.20 45.10
C ILE A 153 12.44 -8.23 44.53
N VAL A 154 12.32 -8.21 43.21
CA VAL A 154 11.33 -7.39 42.50
C VAL A 154 10.10 -8.22 42.22
N HIS A 155 8.99 -7.88 42.88
CA HIS A 155 7.69 -8.51 42.61
C HIS A 155 6.99 -7.87 41.41
N ARG A 156 6.32 -8.70 40.61
CA ARG A 156 5.52 -8.27 39.47
C ARG A 156 4.43 -7.29 39.92
N HIS A 157 4.44 -6.08 39.36
CA HIS A 157 3.34 -5.15 39.56
C HIS A 157 2.02 -5.72 39.01
N LYS A 158 0.90 -5.48 39.69
CA LYS A 158 -0.44 -6.02 39.33
C LYS A 158 -0.90 -5.76 37.88
N ASN A 159 -0.40 -4.69 37.26
CA ASN A 159 -0.75 -4.29 35.88
C ASN A 159 0.26 -4.79 34.83
N PHE A 160 1.42 -5.32 35.25
CA PHE A 160 2.44 -5.84 34.34
C PHE A 160 1.88 -7.04 33.57
N ARG A 161 2.15 -7.10 32.27
CA ARG A 161 1.74 -8.21 31.39
C ARG A 161 2.90 -8.60 30.50
N ILE A 162 3.07 -9.91 30.28
CA ILE A 162 4.08 -10.46 29.37
C ILE A 162 3.40 -10.94 28.10
N PHE A 163 3.90 -10.44 26.98
CA PHE A 163 3.61 -10.97 25.66
C PHE A 163 4.92 -11.38 24.99
N ALA A 164 4.89 -12.46 24.22
CA ALA A 164 5.98 -12.86 23.36
C ALA A 164 5.46 -13.08 21.94
N THR A 165 6.30 -12.80 20.95
CA THR A 165 6.02 -13.15 19.56
C THR A 165 7.15 -14.02 19.02
N CYS A 166 6.81 -14.97 18.16
CA CYS A 166 7.80 -15.68 17.37
C CYS A 166 7.29 -15.95 15.96
N ASN A 167 8.24 -16.13 15.05
CA ASN A 167 7.96 -16.74 13.76
C ASN A 167 7.92 -18.27 13.93
N PRO A 168 7.23 -19.00 13.04
CA PRO A 168 7.16 -20.45 13.12
C PRO A 168 8.56 -21.09 13.13
N PRO A 169 8.72 -22.29 13.74
CA PRO A 169 10.02 -22.96 13.89
C PRO A 169 10.74 -23.27 12.57
N GLU A 170 10.00 -23.29 11.47
CA GLU A 170 10.51 -23.57 10.12
C GLU A 170 11.37 -22.42 9.56
N TYR A 171 11.38 -21.25 10.19
CA TYR A 171 12.19 -20.12 9.75
C TYR A 171 13.68 -20.27 10.07
N ALA A 172 14.53 -19.97 9.07
CA ALA A 172 15.96 -19.86 9.24
C ALA A 172 16.31 -18.81 10.32
N GLY A 173 17.22 -19.16 11.23
CA GLY A 173 17.64 -18.31 12.35
C GLY A 173 16.77 -18.42 13.60
N THR A 174 15.72 -19.25 13.58
CA THR A 174 14.94 -19.57 14.79
C THR A 174 15.59 -20.71 15.57
N LYS A 175 15.50 -20.64 16.91
CA LYS A 175 15.93 -21.70 17.83
C LYS A 175 14.70 -22.37 18.43
N GLU A 176 14.78 -23.68 18.60
CA GLU A 176 13.72 -24.43 19.28
C GLU A 176 13.59 -23.93 20.72
N MET A 177 12.38 -23.53 21.09
CA MET A 177 12.11 -23.02 22.43
C MET A 177 11.93 -24.18 23.41
N ASN A 178 12.58 -24.11 24.57
CA ASN A 178 12.47 -25.15 25.59
C ASN A 178 11.00 -25.36 26.02
N LYS A 179 10.56 -26.62 26.08
CA LYS A 179 9.22 -27.03 26.54
C LYS A 179 8.84 -26.44 27.90
N ALA A 180 9.80 -26.26 28.81
CA ALA A 180 9.56 -25.67 30.13
C ALA A 180 9.22 -24.17 30.08
N LEU A 181 9.68 -23.45 29.07
CA LEU A 181 9.31 -22.06 28.83
C LEU A 181 7.96 -21.99 28.12
N LEU A 182 7.75 -22.85 27.12
CA LEU A 182 6.47 -22.99 26.42
C LEU A 182 5.31 -23.27 27.38
N SER A 183 5.48 -24.15 28.36
CA SER A 183 4.43 -24.49 29.34
C SER A 183 4.01 -23.34 30.25
N ARG A 184 4.81 -22.28 30.35
CA ARG A 184 4.51 -21.07 31.15
C ARG A 184 3.74 -20.02 30.37
N PHE A 185 3.70 -20.12 29.04
CA PHE A 185 2.74 -19.37 28.25
C PHE A 185 1.37 -20.04 28.37
N ALA A 186 0.54 -19.51 29.26
CA ALA A 186 -0.81 -20.03 29.49
C ALA A 186 -1.71 -19.90 28.25
N ILE A 187 -1.41 -18.96 27.35
CA ILE A 187 -2.13 -18.76 26.11
C ILE A 187 -1.15 -18.73 24.93
N CYS A 188 -1.39 -19.59 23.95
CA CYS A 188 -0.72 -19.58 22.65
C CYS A 188 -1.73 -19.23 21.55
N ILE A 189 -1.42 -18.21 20.74
CA ILE A 189 -2.25 -17.75 19.63
C ILE A 189 -1.48 -17.98 18.33
N ASN A 190 -2.05 -18.76 17.41
CA ASN A 190 -1.56 -18.86 16.04
C ASN A 190 -2.16 -17.70 15.23
N ALA A 191 -1.33 -16.72 14.89
CA ALA A 191 -1.70 -15.57 14.09
C ALA A 191 -1.48 -15.86 12.60
N GLU A 192 -2.57 -16.19 11.93
CA GLU A 192 -2.64 -16.41 10.48
C GLU A 192 -2.72 -15.08 9.71
N PHE A 193 -2.51 -15.13 8.39
CA PHE A 193 -2.75 -13.96 7.55
C PHE A 193 -4.25 -13.58 7.57
N PRO A 194 -4.58 -12.27 7.52
CA PRO A 194 -5.97 -11.86 7.42
C PRO A 194 -6.61 -12.41 6.14
N PRO A 195 -7.87 -12.87 6.19
CA PRO A 195 -8.61 -13.21 4.97
C PRO A 195 -8.80 -11.95 4.10
N ALA A 196 -8.99 -12.14 2.79
CA ALA A 196 -8.99 -11.05 1.81
C ALA A 196 -9.90 -9.87 2.18
N ASN A 197 -11.12 -10.13 2.66
CA ASN A 197 -12.06 -9.09 3.08
C ASN A 197 -11.54 -8.27 4.28
N LYS A 198 -10.85 -8.92 5.22
CA LYS A 198 -10.22 -8.26 6.37
C LYS A 198 -8.94 -7.53 5.97
N GLU A 199 -8.20 -8.06 5.01
CA GLU A 199 -7.01 -7.38 4.48
C GLU A 199 -7.38 -6.08 3.75
N LEU A 200 -8.49 -6.07 3.00
CA LEU A 200 -9.05 -4.86 2.40
C LEU A 200 -9.53 -3.85 3.47
N GLU A 201 -10.12 -4.30 4.58
CA GLU A 201 -10.47 -3.45 5.72
C GLU A 201 -9.20 -2.85 6.38
N ILE A 202 -8.10 -3.62 6.45
CA ILE A 202 -6.80 -3.11 6.91
C ILE A 202 -6.28 -2.03 5.97
N ILE A 203 -6.34 -2.26 4.65
CA ILE A 203 -5.94 -1.28 3.63
C ILE A 203 -6.76 -0.01 3.76
N GLU A 204 -8.08 -0.11 3.93
CA GLU A 204 -8.96 1.05 4.13
C GLU A 204 -8.55 1.87 5.36
N ASN A 205 -8.29 1.21 6.48
CA ASN A 205 -7.86 1.88 7.72
C ASN A 205 -6.50 2.60 7.62
N HIS A 206 -5.65 2.20 6.67
CA HIS A 206 -4.30 2.75 6.53
C HIS A 206 -4.14 3.73 5.36
N LEU A 207 -4.85 3.49 4.25
CA LEU A 207 -4.68 4.20 2.98
C LEU A 207 -6.00 4.83 2.48
N GLY A 208 -7.13 4.56 3.13
CA GLY A 208 -8.44 5.12 2.80
C GLY A 208 -9.25 4.25 1.82
N ASN A 209 -10.56 4.51 1.83
CA ASN A 209 -11.58 3.73 1.12
C ASN A 209 -11.38 3.70 -0.41
N ALA A 210 -10.93 4.80 -1.02
CA ALA A 210 -10.69 4.87 -2.46
C ALA A 210 -9.61 3.88 -2.92
N ILE A 211 -8.54 3.73 -2.14
CA ILE A 211 -7.46 2.77 -2.43
C ILE A 211 -7.93 1.35 -2.14
N ALA A 212 -8.61 1.12 -1.01
CA ALA A 212 -9.09 -0.21 -0.63
C ALA A 212 -10.08 -0.82 -1.64
N LYS A 213 -10.93 0.00 -2.27
CA LYS A 213 -11.88 -0.44 -3.30
C LYS A 213 -11.29 -0.48 -4.71
N SER A 214 -10.03 -0.10 -4.89
CA SER A 214 -9.40 -0.13 -6.20
C SER A 214 -9.22 -1.56 -6.70
N GLU A 215 -9.35 -1.75 -8.02
CA GLU A 215 -9.06 -3.02 -8.68
C GLU A 215 -7.64 -3.52 -8.35
N MET A 216 -6.71 -2.58 -8.21
CA MET A 216 -5.32 -2.83 -7.82
C MET A 216 -5.19 -3.48 -6.43
N ALA A 217 -5.90 -2.96 -5.41
CA ALA A 217 -5.87 -3.52 -4.06
C ALA A 217 -6.45 -4.94 -4.03
N ILE A 218 -7.58 -5.17 -4.70
CA ILE A 218 -8.21 -6.50 -4.80
C ILE A 218 -7.25 -7.50 -5.46
N LYS A 219 -6.61 -7.11 -6.57
CA LYS A 219 -5.66 -7.95 -7.31
C LYS A 219 -4.39 -8.25 -6.52
N LEU A 220 -3.86 -7.28 -5.77
CA LEU A 220 -2.69 -7.50 -4.90
C LEU A 220 -3.00 -8.45 -3.74
N VAL A 221 -4.18 -8.33 -3.12
CA VAL A 221 -4.63 -9.27 -2.09
C VAL A 221 -4.81 -10.67 -2.66
N GLY A 222 -5.36 -10.78 -3.87
CA GLY A 222 -5.44 -12.05 -4.61
C GLY A 222 -4.06 -12.68 -4.83
N LEU A 223 -3.12 -11.92 -5.41
CA LEU A 223 -1.73 -12.34 -5.60
C LEU A 223 -1.07 -12.78 -4.29
N ALA A 224 -1.29 -12.04 -3.20
CA ALA A 224 -0.74 -12.39 -1.90
C ALA A 224 -1.26 -13.74 -1.39
N ASN A 225 -2.57 -13.99 -1.52
CA ASN A 225 -3.17 -15.28 -1.14
C ASN A 225 -2.64 -16.44 -1.97
N GLU A 226 -2.37 -16.23 -3.26
CA GLU A 226 -1.72 -17.25 -4.10
C GLU A 226 -0.31 -17.58 -3.59
N THR A 227 0.50 -16.58 -3.24
CA THR A 227 1.84 -16.83 -2.68
C THR A 227 1.77 -17.56 -1.33
N ARG A 228 0.80 -17.24 -0.48
CA ARG A 228 0.57 -17.92 0.81
C ARG A 228 0.17 -19.38 0.62
N THR A 229 -0.77 -19.63 -0.30
CA THR A 229 -1.21 -20.99 -0.66
C THR A 229 -0.06 -21.80 -1.26
N ALA A 230 0.76 -21.18 -2.12
CA ALA A 230 1.94 -21.83 -2.69
C ALA A 230 2.94 -22.27 -1.60
N LYS A 231 3.12 -21.45 -0.55
CA LYS A 231 3.96 -21.82 0.60
C LYS A 231 3.39 -22.98 1.40
N GLU A 232 2.09 -22.96 1.69
CA GLU A 232 1.42 -24.07 2.38
C GLU A 232 1.53 -25.40 1.61
N GLN A 233 1.58 -25.34 0.27
CA GLN A 233 1.77 -26.49 -0.60
C GLN A 233 3.24 -26.89 -0.80
N GLY A 234 4.20 -26.17 -0.23
CA GLY A 234 5.63 -26.40 -0.40
C GLY A 234 6.17 -26.05 -1.80
N ASN A 235 5.41 -25.26 -2.57
CA ASN A 235 5.79 -24.82 -3.92
C ASN A 235 6.64 -23.55 -3.93
N SER A 236 6.72 -22.83 -2.80
CA SER A 236 7.46 -21.57 -2.67
C SER A 236 7.78 -21.26 -1.20
N ASP A 237 8.96 -20.73 -0.92
CA ASP A 237 9.32 -20.29 0.44
C ASP A 237 8.94 -18.83 0.73
N TYR A 238 8.56 -18.06 -0.30
CA TYR A 238 8.28 -16.63 -0.18
C TYR A 238 6.78 -16.34 -0.11
N VAL A 239 6.42 -15.37 0.73
CA VAL A 239 5.04 -14.92 0.90
C VAL A 239 4.95 -13.42 0.88
N ILE A 240 3.94 -12.90 0.18
CA ILE A 240 3.58 -11.49 0.27
C ILE A 240 2.74 -11.30 1.54
N ASN A 241 3.30 -10.58 2.50
CA ASN A 241 2.58 -10.24 3.73
C ASN A 241 1.81 -8.92 3.59
N THR A 242 0.92 -8.63 4.54
CA THR A 242 0.10 -7.41 4.59
C THR A 242 0.93 -6.13 4.47
N ARG A 243 2.15 -6.10 5.03
CA ARG A 243 3.04 -4.93 4.98
C ARG A 243 3.54 -4.67 3.56
N ASP A 244 3.85 -5.72 2.81
CA ASP A 244 4.29 -5.61 1.42
C ASP A 244 3.15 -5.09 0.52
N ILE A 245 1.91 -5.51 0.76
CA ILE A 245 0.73 -4.96 0.06
C ILE A 245 0.57 -3.47 0.34
N LEU A 246 0.60 -3.06 1.62
CA LEU A 246 0.48 -1.66 2.01
C LEU A 246 1.59 -0.79 1.40
N ASN A 247 2.83 -1.28 1.39
CA ASN A 247 3.96 -0.57 0.80
C ASN A 247 3.82 -0.49 -0.73
N THR A 248 3.39 -1.56 -1.39
CA THR A 248 3.16 -1.57 -2.83
C THR A 248 2.09 -0.53 -3.20
N LEU A 249 0.94 -0.54 -2.52
CA LEU A 249 -0.14 0.42 -2.76
C LEU A 249 0.30 1.87 -2.54
N ARG A 250 1.11 2.16 -1.52
CA ARG A 250 1.68 3.50 -1.32
C ARG A 250 2.56 3.94 -2.49
N LEU A 251 3.38 3.04 -3.01
CA LEU A 251 4.27 3.33 -4.13
C LEU A 251 3.49 3.55 -5.44
N THR A 252 2.34 2.89 -5.62
CA THR A 252 1.51 3.07 -6.83
C THR A 252 1.00 4.50 -7.05
N GLU A 253 1.08 5.37 -6.04
CA GLU A 253 0.79 6.80 -6.20
C GLU A 253 1.83 7.55 -7.06
N PHE A 254 3.03 6.98 -7.20
CA PHE A 254 4.17 7.60 -7.86
C PHE A 254 4.67 6.82 -9.06
N MET A 255 4.33 5.54 -9.17
CA MET A 255 4.85 4.65 -10.21
C MET A 255 3.81 3.58 -10.60
N ASN A 256 4.12 2.82 -11.66
CA ASN A 256 3.25 1.74 -12.08
C ASN A 256 3.28 0.55 -11.08
N PRO A 257 2.21 -0.28 -11.01
CA PRO A 257 2.09 -1.45 -10.15
C PRO A 257 3.27 -2.43 -10.17
N MET A 258 3.83 -2.70 -11.35
CA MET A 258 4.92 -3.68 -11.48
C MET A 258 6.23 -3.14 -10.90
N GLU A 259 6.49 -1.85 -11.11
CA GLU A 259 7.63 -1.16 -10.49
C GLU A 259 7.47 -1.07 -8.97
N ALA A 260 6.27 -0.69 -8.50
CA ALA A 260 5.93 -0.65 -7.08
C ALA A 260 6.12 -2.02 -6.41
N LEU A 261 5.59 -3.09 -7.01
CA LEU A 261 5.77 -4.46 -6.50
C LEU A 261 7.24 -4.88 -6.55
N GLY A 262 7.94 -4.46 -7.60
CA GLY A 262 9.39 -4.61 -7.76
C GLY A 262 10.15 -4.09 -6.54
N LEU A 263 9.95 -2.82 -6.23
CA LEU A 263 10.63 -2.12 -5.14
C LEU A 263 10.17 -2.59 -3.75
N ALA A 264 8.86 -2.84 -3.57
CA ALA A 264 8.32 -3.23 -2.27
C ALA A 264 8.71 -4.66 -1.88
N PHE A 265 8.80 -5.58 -2.86
CA PHE A 265 8.94 -7.01 -2.57
C PHE A 265 9.86 -7.75 -3.55
N SER A 266 9.58 -7.71 -4.85
CA SER A 266 10.18 -8.61 -5.85
C SER A 266 11.71 -8.56 -5.88
N ASN A 267 12.31 -7.39 -5.64
CA ASN A 267 13.77 -7.21 -5.67
C ASN A 267 14.50 -7.90 -4.50
N LYS A 268 13.78 -8.35 -3.48
CA LYS A 268 14.33 -9.11 -2.35
C LYS A 268 14.46 -10.61 -2.65
N LEU A 269 13.80 -11.08 -3.72
CA LEU A 269 13.76 -12.48 -4.09
C LEU A 269 14.95 -12.86 -4.96
N GLU A 270 15.32 -14.14 -4.93
CA GLU A 270 16.28 -14.70 -5.88
C GLU A 270 15.82 -14.55 -7.33
N THR A 271 16.76 -14.62 -8.28
CA THR A 271 16.49 -14.30 -9.68
C THR A 271 15.39 -15.17 -10.30
N ALA A 272 15.32 -16.46 -9.93
CA ALA A 272 14.30 -17.39 -10.43
C ALA A 272 12.90 -17.03 -9.88
N ASP A 273 12.81 -16.85 -8.56
CA ASP A 273 11.58 -16.49 -7.86
C ASP A 273 11.03 -15.14 -8.27
N ASN A 274 11.92 -14.16 -8.43
CA ASN A 274 11.58 -12.83 -8.93
C ASN A 274 10.96 -12.90 -10.33
N LYS A 275 11.49 -13.76 -11.22
CA LYS A 275 10.91 -13.98 -12.55
C LYS A 275 9.54 -14.65 -12.46
N ALA A 276 9.40 -15.71 -11.66
CA ALA A 276 8.13 -16.41 -11.47
C ALA A 276 7.05 -15.46 -10.93
N LEU A 277 7.37 -14.71 -9.87
CA LEU A 277 6.46 -13.72 -9.30
C LEU A 277 6.07 -12.65 -10.32
N LYS A 278 7.01 -12.12 -11.10
CA LYS A 278 6.70 -11.11 -12.13
C LYS A 278 5.79 -11.64 -13.23
N ILE A 279 5.86 -12.94 -13.56
CA ILE A 279 4.94 -13.55 -14.53
C ILE A 279 3.53 -13.62 -13.93
N ILE A 280 3.39 -14.13 -12.70
CA ILE A 280 2.11 -14.23 -12.01
C ILE A 280 1.51 -12.83 -11.79
N ALA A 281 2.33 -11.86 -11.38
CA ALA A 281 1.91 -10.48 -11.16
C ALA A 281 1.45 -9.79 -12.46
N LYS A 282 2.04 -10.09 -13.62
CA LYS A 282 1.56 -9.55 -14.91
C LYS A 282 0.18 -10.07 -15.30
N LEU A 283 -0.17 -11.29 -14.90
CA LEU A 283 -1.50 -11.87 -15.13
C LEU A 283 -2.55 -11.23 -14.22
N HIS A 284 -2.14 -10.84 -13.01
CA HIS A 284 -3.03 -10.30 -12.00
C HIS A 284 -3.16 -8.78 -12.06
N LEU A 285 -2.06 -8.03 -12.08
CA LEU A 285 -2.07 -6.58 -11.88
C LEU A 285 -2.55 -5.82 -13.11
N PRO A 286 -3.34 -4.74 -12.94
CA PRO A 286 -3.77 -3.93 -14.06
C PRO A 286 -2.54 -3.29 -14.74
N LEU A 287 -2.49 -3.37 -16.07
CA LEU A 287 -1.50 -2.67 -16.88
C LEU A 287 -1.80 -1.17 -16.83
N THR A 288 -1.26 -0.45 -15.85
CA THR A 288 -1.29 1.01 -15.93
C THR A 288 -0.25 1.45 -16.95
N LYS A 289 -0.69 2.00 -18.09
CA LYS A 289 0.15 2.90 -18.87
C LYS A 289 0.56 4.05 -17.94
N THR A 290 1.86 4.24 -17.75
CA THR A 290 2.42 5.28 -16.89
C THR A 290 1.91 6.64 -17.34
N LYS A 291 0.93 7.22 -16.63
CA LYS A 291 0.73 8.68 -16.66
C LYS A 291 1.90 9.27 -15.90
N ALA A 292 2.93 9.72 -16.61
CA ALA A 292 3.97 10.54 -16.00
C ALA A 292 3.26 11.69 -15.26
N LYS A 293 3.58 11.88 -13.97
CA LYS A 293 3.17 13.04 -13.17
C LYS A 293 3.83 14.28 -13.80
N ALA A 294 3.25 14.82 -14.87
CA ALA A 294 3.50 16.18 -15.31
C ALA A 294 3.01 17.08 -14.18
N THR A 295 3.93 17.86 -13.62
CA THR A 295 3.64 18.86 -12.60
C THR A 295 2.58 19.79 -13.17
N ARG A 296 1.34 19.72 -12.66
CA ARG A 296 0.26 20.62 -13.07
C ARG A 296 0.63 22.05 -12.66
N LYS A 297 1.22 22.81 -13.58
CA LYS A 297 1.10 24.26 -13.57
C LYS A 297 -0.27 24.55 -14.15
N ALA A 298 -1.18 25.08 -13.33
CA ALA A 298 -2.42 25.63 -13.85
C ALA A 298 -2.07 26.75 -14.83
N ILE A 299 -2.30 26.53 -16.12
CA ILE A 299 -2.27 27.59 -17.12
C ILE A 299 -3.51 28.46 -16.81
N LYS A 300 -3.29 29.51 -16.02
CA LYS A 300 -4.20 30.64 -15.97
C LYS A 300 -3.79 31.56 -17.12
N ILE A 301 -4.78 31.90 -17.94
CA ILE A 301 -4.81 32.88 -19.04
C ILE A 301 -4.82 32.20 -20.42
N ALA A 302 -5.87 32.52 -21.18
CA ALA A 302 -6.28 31.98 -22.47
C ALA A 302 -5.35 32.27 -23.67
N ASN A 303 -4.06 32.52 -23.44
CA ASN A 303 -3.12 32.98 -24.48
C ASN A 303 -2.14 31.92 -24.99
N ASP A 304 -2.18 30.68 -24.48
CA ASP A 304 -1.22 29.62 -24.88
C ASP A 304 -1.78 28.58 -25.86
N LEU A 305 -3.03 28.75 -26.33
CA LEU A 305 -3.51 28.03 -27.53
C LEU A 305 -3.18 28.84 -28.77
N LYS A 306 -1.90 28.97 -29.10
CA LYS A 306 -1.53 29.30 -30.47
C LYS A 306 -1.53 27.99 -31.25
N LEU A 307 -2.49 27.82 -32.15
CA LEU A 307 -2.38 26.88 -33.24
C LEU A 307 -1.15 27.32 -34.07
N ASP A 308 0.01 26.74 -33.78
CA ASP A 308 1.28 26.96 -34.48
C ASP A 308 1.20 26.47 -35.94
N GLY A 309 0.43 27.19 -36.77
CA GLY A 309 0.34 27.00 -38.21
C GLY A 309 -0.34 25.70 -38.68
N ASN A 310 -1.08 25.00 -37.83
CA ASN A 310 -1.83 23.80 -38.20
C ASN A 310 -3.18 24.17 -38.85
N TYR A 311 -3.56 23.45 -39.91
CA TYR A 311 -4.78 23.69 -40.67
C TYR A 311 -5.80 22.57 -40.41
N ILE A 312 -7.08 22.91 -40.37
CA ILE A 312 -8.15 21.92 -40.24
C ILE A 312 -8.87 21.82 -41.58
N ILE A 313 -9.04 20.60 -42.06
CA ILE A 313 -9.66 20.31 -43.35
C ILE A 313 -10.89 19.44 -43.10
N ASP A 314 -12.06 19.97 -43.43
CA ASP A 314 -13.31 19.21 -43.45
C ASP A 314 -13.36 18.35 -44.72
N ALA A 315 -13.73 17.06 -44.61
CA ALA A 315 -13.88 16.15 -45.73
C ALA A 315 -15.22 15.41 -45.64
N ASP A 316 -16.02 15.45 -46.71
CA ASP A 316 -17.25 14.66 -46.78
C ASP A 316 -16.97 13.16 -46.96
N LEU A 317 -18.03 12.34 -46.86
CA LEU A 317 -17.99 10.88 -47.03
C LEU A 317 -17.44 10.40 -48.38
N GLN A 318 -17.20 11.30 -49.34
CA GLN A 318 -16.66 11.02 -50.66
C GLN A 318 -15.24 11.60 -50.85
N ASN A 319 -14.57 12.01 -49.76
CA ASN A 319 -13.27 12.71 -49.77
C ASN A 319 -13.30 14.07 -50.49
N THR A 320 -14.45 14.74 -50.53
CA THR A 320 -14.53 16.13 -51.01
C THR A 320 -14.16 17.06 -49.86
N TYR A 321 -13.05 17.77 -49.99
CA TYR A 321 -12.58 18.70 -48.97
C TYR A 321 -13.39 20.01 -49.01
N LEU A 322 -14.11 20.31 -47.92
CA LEU A 322 -15.14 21.35 -47.86
C LEU A 322 -14.64 22.73 -47.39
N GLY A 323 -13.49 22.82 -46.70
CA GLY A 323 -12.91 24.11 -46.28
C GLY A 323 -11.61 24.00 -45.47
N LEU A 324 -10.88 25.12 -45.37
CA LEU A 324 -9.62 25.29 -44.62
C LEU A 324 -9.75 26.53 -43.72
N THR A 325 -9.63 26.40 -42.40
CA THR A 325 -9.62 27.55 -41.47
C THR A 325 -8.37 27.59 -40.58
N LYS A 326 -8.01 28.80 -40.14
CA LYS A 326 -6.95 29.12 -39.16
C LYS A 326 -7.48 29.91 -37.96
N ASP A 327 -8.79 30.13 -37.91
CA ASP A 327 -9.42 30.96 -36.90
C ASP A 327 -9.77 30.10 -35.67
N ASP A 328 -9.11 30.40 -34.55
CA ASP A 328 -9.22 29.67 -33.29
C ASP A 328 -10.64 29.74 -32.69
N ASP A 329 -11.37 30.82 -32.95
CA ASP A 329 -12.73 31.00 -32.43
C ASP A 329 -13.74 30.21 -33.29
N VAL A 330 -13.55 30.19 -34.61
CA VAL A 330 -14.32 29.31 -35.51
C VAL A 330 -14.07 27.83 -35.18
N PHE A 331 -12.83 27.47 -34.87
CA PHE A 331 -12.49 26.11 -34.46
C PHE A 331 -13.17 25.70 -33.15
N LYS A 332 -13.17 26.58 -32.13
CA LYS A 332 -13.87 26.30 -30.88
C LYS A 332 -15.37 26.14 -31.08
N GLU A 333 -15.97 26.96 -31.95
CA GLU A 333 -17.40 26.84 -32.25
C GLU A 333 -17.73 25.56 -33.03
N MET A 334 -16.85 25.11 -33.92
CA MET A 334 -16.93 23.81 -34.64
C MET A 334 -16.86 22.60 -33.71
N ILE A 335 -16.18 22.74 -32.58
CA ILE A 335 -16.13 21.73 -31.54
C ILE A 335 -17.42 21.78 -30.72
N GLU A 336 -17.92 22.95 -30.32
CA GLU A 336 -18.99 23.03 -29.31
C GLU A 336 -20.43 22.83 -29.83
N LYS A 337 -20.67 22.87 -31.14
CA LYS A 337 -22.00 22.70 -31.75
C LYS A 337 -22.07 21.46 -32.65
N ASP A 338 -23.28 20.90 -32.81
CA ASP A 338 -23.55 19.86 -33.81
C ASP A 338 -23.23 20.42 -35.22
N LEU A 339 -22.25 19.84 -35.93
CA LEU A 339 -21.72 20.36 -37.21
C LEU A 339 -22.83 20.50 -38.25
N GLY A 340 -23.90 19.70 -38.21
CA GLY A 340 -25.04 19.87 -39.12
C GLY A 340 -25.69 21.27 -39.03
N THR A 341 -25.66 21.86 -37.84
CA THR A 341 -26.20 23.19 -37.50
C THR A 341 -25.24 24.31 -37.92
N ILE A 342 -23.93 24.07 -37.82
CA ILE A 342 -22.88 25.03 -38.21
C ILE A 342 -22.84 25.20 -39.73
N ILE A 343 -23.03 24.10 -40.48
CA ILE A 343 -23.08 24.11 -41.95
C ILE A 343 -24.25 24.96 -42.47
N THR A 344 -25.36 25.03 -41.73
CA THR A 344 -26.53 25.83 -42.10
C THR A 344 -26.36 27.31 -41.75
N ASP A 345 -25.69 27.63 -40.64
CA ASP A 345 -25.49 29.01 -40.18
C ASP A 345 -24.37 29.78 -40.92
N TYR A 346 -23.31 29.11 -41.36
CA TYR A 346 -22.12 29.76 -41.95
C TYR A 346 -22.09 29.80 -43.49
N GLY A 347 -23.25 29.62 -44.13
CA GLY A 347 -23.42 29.48 -45.58
C GLY A 347 -22.94 30.61 -46.50
N THR A 348 -22.21 31.63 -46.04
CA THR A 348 -21.84 32.78 -46.88
C THR A 348 -20.38 33.24 -46.88
N ASN A 349 -19.47 32.69 -46.06
CA ASN A 349 -18.05 33.10 -46.05
C ASN A 349 -17.08 31.94 -46.34
N ARG A 350 -17.32 31.23 -47.45
CA ARG A 350 -16.37 30.26 -48.02
C ARG A 350 -15.27 31.00 -48.80
N GLU A 351 -14.34 31.64 -48.10
CA GLU A 351 -13.11 32.07 -48.78
C GLU A 351 -12.23 30.83 -49.04
N ASN A 352 -12.07 30.52 -50.33
CA ASN A 352 -11.11 29.56 -50.87
C ASN A 352 -11.38 28.07 -50.59
N ALA A 353 -12.59 27.60 -50.92
CA ALA A 353 -12.75 26.19 -51.29
C ALA A 353 -11.91 25.93 -52.55
N VAL A 354 -10.72 25.33 -52.39
CA VAL A 354 -9.87 24.91 -53.52
C VAL A 354 -10.59 23.78 -54.24
N LYS A 355 -11.32 24.15 -55.29
CA LYS A 355 -12.03 23.21 -56.14
C LYS A 355 -11.00 22.56 -57.08
N GLY A 356 -10.67 21.30 -56.80
CA GLY A 356 -10.37 20.35 -57.86
C GLY A 356 -8.93 20.14 -58.30
N ASP A 357 -7.94 20.18 -57.41
CA ASP A 357 -6.67 19.48 -57.67
C ASP A 357 -6.42 18.50 -56.52
N GLU A 358 -6.24 17.21 -56.86
CA GLU A 358 -6.03 16.10 -55.93
C GLU A 358 -4.98 16.46 -54.87
N ILE A 359 -5.42 16.83 -53.67
CA ILE A 359 -4.54 17.00 -52.52
C ILE A 359 -4.06 15.60 -52.16
N LYS A 360 -2.81 15.30 -52.47
CA LYS A 360 -2.18 14.08 -51.97
C LYS A 360 -1.85 14.32 -50.49
N ILE A 361 -2.16 13.34 -49.66
CA ILE A 361 -1.97 13.37 -48.22
C ILE A 361 -1.29 12.07 -47.77
N GLU A 362 -0.30 12.17 -46.91
CA GLU A 362 0.18 11.03 -46.12
C GLU A 362 -0.62 11.01 -44.82
N ALA A 363 -1.50 10.02 -44.66
CA ALA A 363 -2.44 9.96 -43.54
C ALA A 363 -2.05 8.90 -42.51
N THR A 364 -2.14 9.28 -41.22
CA THR A 364 -2.22 8.34 -40.11
C THR A 364 -3.66 8.29 -39.61
N TYR A 365 -4.29 7.12 -39.69
CA TYR A 365 -5.70 6.92 -39.37
C TYR A 365 -5.93 6.62 -37.89
N TYR A 366 -7.09 7.00 -37.39
CA TYR A 366 -7.53 6.73 -36.03
C TYR A 366 -8.96 6.19 -35.98
N GLU A 367 -9.24 5.26 -35.06
CA GLU A 367 -10.56 4.64 -34.83
C GLU A 367 -11.09 4.93 -33.41
N ASN A 368 -12.42 4.86 -33.27
CA ASN A 368 -13.12 5.08 -32.01
C ASN A 368 -12.97 3.87 -31.08
N ALA A 369 -12.60 4.10 -29.82
CA ALA A 369 -12.61 3.10 -28.77
C ALA A 369 -13.22 3.68 -27.50
N GLU A 370 -13.68 2.82 -26.59
CA GLU A 370 -14.35 3.20 -25.31
C GLU A 370 -13.56 4.20 -24.44
N ASN A 371 -12.29 4.47 -24.74
CA ASN A 371 -11.41 5.39 -24.01
C ASN A 371 -10.58 6.33 -24.92
N GLY A 372 -11.10 6.70 -26.10
CA GLY A 372 -10.48 7.66 -27.02
C GLY A 372 -9.97 7.05 -28.33
N ALA A 373 -9.25 7.84 -29.13
CA ALA A 373 -8.83 7.46 -30.47
C ALA A 373 -7.56 6.59 -30.49
N ILE A 374 -7.60 5.44 -31.16
CA ILE A 374 -6.45 4.53 -31.32
C ILE A 374 -5.95 4.56 -32.77
N LYS A 375 -4.63 4.55 -32.97
CA LYS A 375 -4.02 4.51 -34.31
C LYS A 375 -4.46 3.23 -35.05
N ASN A 376 -5.18 3.41 -36.15
CA ASN A 376 -5.70 2.34 -36.96
C ASN A 376 -4.72 2.00 -38.09
N ASN A 377 -4.31 0.74 -38.18
CA ASN A 377 -3.48 0.21 -39.28
C ASN A 377 -4.32 -0.47 -40.36
N SER A 378 -5.65 -0.45 -40.24
CA SER A 378 -6.60 -1.06 -41.19
C SER A 378 -6.88 -0.16 -42.39
N GLU A 379 -6.87 -0.75 -43.58
CA GLU A 379 -7.24 -0.08 -44.82
C GLU A 379 -8.76 0.07 -45.01
N THR A 380 -9.59 -0.51 -44.14
CA THR A 380 -11.05 -0.40 -44.25
C THR A 380 -11.56 0.98 -43.83
N LEU A 381 -12.38 1.59 -44.70
CA LEU A 381 -12.83 2.98 -44.62
C LEU A 381 -13.82 3.25 -43.47
N GLY A 382 -14.50 2.21 -42.98
CA GLY A 382 -15.69 2.33 -42.13
C GLY A 382 -15.46 2.79 -40.70
N ASP A 383 -14.24 2.64 -40.17
CA ASP A 383 -13.94 2.81 -38.74
C ASP A 383 -13.09 4.07 -38.44
N ARG A 384 -12.94 4.96 -39.43
CA ARG A 384 -12.06 6.13 -39.34
C ARG A 384 -12.81 7.34 -38.78
N ILE A 385 -12.28 7.95 -37.72
CA ILE A 385 -12.85 9.14 -37.06
C ILE A 385 -12.04 10.42 -37.34
N ALA A 386 -10.72 10.30 -37.49
CA ALA A 386 -9.83 11.41 -37.80
C ALA A 386 -8.55 10.89 -38.46
N SER A 387 -7.88 11.77 -39.20
CA SER A 387 -6.59 11.51 -39.83
C SER A 387 -5.66 12.70 -39.63
N ALA A 388 -4.46 12.44 -39.12
CA ALA A 388 -3.38 13.41 -39.17
C ALA A 388 -2.69 13.30 -40.53
N VAL A 389 -2.60 14.40 -41.26
CA VAL A 389 -2.06 14.44 -42.62
C VAL A 389 -0.95 15.44 -42.80
N LYS A 390 -0.01 15.11 -43.67
CA LYS A 390 0.97 16.05 -44.21
C LYS A 390 0.62 16.40 -45.65
N ILE A 391 0.47 17.69 -45.93
CA ILE A 391 0.11 18.18 -47.26
C ILE A 391 1.33 18.04 -48.18
N VAL A 392 1.26 17.20 -49.21
CA VAL A 392 2.41 16.94 -50.10
C VAL A 392 2.40 17.74 -51.41
N ASN A 393 1.30 18.44 -51.74
CA ASN A 393 1.19 19.34 -52.90
C ASN A 393 0.31 20.59 -52.61
N GLY A 394 0.41 21.62 -53.48
CA GLY A 394 -0.38 22.86 -53.35
C GLY A 394 0.26 23.96 -52.48
N PRO A 395 -0.43 25.11 -52.30
CA PRO A 395 0.12 26.31 -51.65
C PRO A 395 0.47 26.13 -50.15
N ASN A 396 0.01 25.04 -49.54
CA ASN A 396 0.31 24.67 -48.14
C ASN A 396 1.21 23.43 -48.02
N LYS A 397 1.93 23.05 -49.09
CA LYS A 397 2.86 21.91 -49.10
C LYS A 397 3.85 21.96 -47.93
N GLY A 398 4.01 20.83 -47.25
CA GLY A 398 4.90 20.63 -46.12
C GLY A 398 4.27 20.87 -44.75
N LYS A 399 3.04 21.40 -44.69
CA LYS A 399 2.32 21.69 -43.44
C LYS A 399 1.51 20.49 -42.97
N ASN A 400 1.30 20.42 -41.65
CA ASN A 400 0.48 19.42 -41.00
C ASN A 400 -0.98 19.90 -40.96
N ALA A 401 -1.90 18.97 -41.22
CA ALA A 401 -3.32 19.21 -41.11
C ALA A 401 -4.04 18.03 -40.47
N ILE A 402 -5.26 18.27 -40.01
CA ILE A 402 -6.11 17.27 -39.37
C ILE A 402 -7.39 17.18 -40.18
N ILE A 403 -7.75 15.97 -40.58
CA ILE A 403 -8.99 15.67 -41.27
C ILE A 403 -9.89 14.93 -40.30
N LEU A 404 -11.13 15.39 -40.14
CA LEU A 404 -12.15 14.68 -39.38
C LEU A 404 -13.00 13.89 -40.36
N HIS A 405 -13.22 12.60 -40.08
CA HIS A 405 -14.00 11.71 -40.95
C HIS A 405 -15.34 11.45 -40.26
N HIS A 406 -16.42 12.00 -40.82
CA HIS A 406 -17.71 12.02 -40.14
C HIS A 406 -18.49 10.72 -40.26
N LYS A 407 -18.87 10.14 -39.11
CA LYS A 407 -20.08 9.32 -38.96
C LYS A 407 -20.80 9.48 -37.61
N ASP A 408 -20.11 9.94 -36.57
CA ASP A 408 -20.71 10.22 -35.26
C ASP A 408 -20.15 11.52 -34.69
N LEU A 409 -21.03 12.48 -34.47
CA LEU A 409 -20.69 13.88 -34.23
C LEU A 409 -20.38 14.14 -32.75
N ASP A 410 -20.97 13.34 -31.86
CA ASP A 410 -20.95 13.56 -30.41
C ASP A 410 -19.58 13.30 -29.74
N ASN A 411 -18.72 12.48 -30.36
CA ASN A 411 -17.39 12.13 -29.79
C ASN A 411 -16.21 12.93 -30.36
N SER A 412 -16.43 13.73 -31.41
CA SER A 412 -15.35 14.39 -32.17
C SER A 412 -14.53 15.38 -31.30
N ILE A 413 -15.20 16.03 -30.34
CA ILE A 413 -14.63 16.99 -29.40
C ILE A 413 -13.61 16.32 -28.46
N GLU A 414 -13.99 15.21 -27.86
CA GLU A 414 -13.19 14.50 -26.87
C GLU A 414 -11.98 13.83 -27.54
N ILE A 415 -12.15 13.39 -28.79
CA ILE A 415 -11.09 12.88 -29.65
C ILE A 415 -10.05 13.98 -29.94
N ILE A 416 -10.48 15.18 -30.32
CA ILE A 416 -9.58 16.31 -30.61
C ILE A 416 -8.84 16.77 -29.34
N LYS A 417 -9.54 16.89 -28.21
CA LYS A 417 -8.93 17.24 -26.91
C LYS A 417 -7.86 16.24 -26.50
N ASN A 418 -8.12 14.95 -26.70
CA ASN A 418 -7.18 13.87 -26.36
C ASN A 418 -5.99 13.77 -27.34
N LEU A 419 -6.17 14.10 -28.62
CA LEU A 419 -5.09 14.04 -29.63
C LEU A 419 -4.11 15.22 -29.53
N PHE A 420 -4.57 16.39 -29.09
CA PHE A 420 -3.77 17.63 -29.11
C PHE A 420 -3.41 18.18 -27.73
N GLU A 421 -3.74 17.46 -26.64
CA GLU A 421 -3.50 17.91 -25.26
C GLU A 421 -4.10 19.30 -24.96
N ILE A 422 -5.20 19.64 -25.64
CA ILE A 422 -5.93 20.89 -25.45
C ILE A 422 -6.90 20.71 -24.28
N SER A 423 -6.84 21.62 -23.29
CA SER A 423 -7.68 21.58 -22.09
C SER A 423 -9.17 21.78 -22.37
#